data_AF-A0A3C0Z412-F1
#
_entry.id   AF-A0A3C0Z412-F1
#
_cell.length_a   1.000
_cell.length_b   1.000
_cell.length_c   1.000
_cell.angle_alpha   90.00
_cell.angle_beta   90.00
_cell.angle_gamma   90.00
#
_symmetry.space_group_name_H-M   'P 1'
#
loop_
_entity.id
_entity.type
_entity.pdbx_description
1 polymer ?
#
loop_
_entity_poly.entity_id
_entity_poly.type
_entity_poly.pdbx_seq_one_letter_code
_entity_poly.pdbx_strand_id
1 'polypeptide(L)' 'DSRSQPYCETDDRFLPDRYVEGTCPHCGDKGARGDQCDACGRLLDPEDLLDMVCRTCGETPV' A
#
# COMPACT_ATOMS: atom_id res chain seq x y z
N ASP A 1 -11.37 7.83 15.14
CA ASP A 1 -10.11 7.65 14.41
C ASP A 1 -10.41 6.61 13.34
N SER A 2 -10.85 7.09 12.18
CA SER A 2 -11.41 6.25 11.11
C SER A 2 -10.41 6.31 9.96
N ARG A 3 -9.33 5.53 10.05
CA ARG A 3 -8.39 5.43 8.92
C ARG A 3 -9.11 4.75 7.75
N SER A 4 -9.08 5.39 6.58
CA SER A 4 -9.54 4.77 5.34
C SER A 4 -8.70 3.54 5.05
N GLN A 5 -9.35 2.43 4.77
CA GLN A 5 -8.68 1.20 4.36
C GLN A 5 -8.95 1.01 2.86
N PRO A 6 -7.90 0.78 2.04
CA PRO A 6 -8.10 0.49 0.64
C PRO A 6 -8.97 -0.77 0.46
N TYR A 7 -9.85 -0.77 -0.53
CA TYR A 7 -10.68 -1.92 -0.88
C TYR A 7 -10.21 -2.52 -2.20
N CYS A 8 -10.02 -3.83 -2.24
CA CYS A 8 -9.76 -4.53 -3.49
C CYS A 8 -11.07 -5.06 -4.05
N GLU A 9 -11.50 -4.52 -5.20
CA GLU A 9 -12.71 -4.98 -5.88
C GLU A 9 -12.57 -6.42 -6.42
N THR A 10 -11.37 -6.78 -6.87
CA THR A 10 -11.06 -8.12 -7.42
C THR A 10 -11.12 -9.21 -6.34
N ASP A 11 -10.60 -8.93 -5.16
CA ASP A 11 -10.58 -9.87 -4.02
C ASP A 11 -11.77 -9.70 -3.06
N ASP A 12 -12.70 -8.78 -3.40
CA ASP A 12 -13.90 -8.38 -2.68
C ASP A 12 -13.66 -8.19 -1.16
N ARG A 13 -12.62 -7.43 -0.81
CA ARG A 13 -12.21 -7.22 0.59
C ARG A 13 -11.46 -5.93 0.84
N PHE A 14 -11.53 -5.44 2.08
CA PHE A 14 -10.61 -4.42 2.57
C PHE A 14 -9.19 -4.97 2.72
N LEU A 15 -8.20 -4.17 2.39
CA LEU A 15 -6.79 -4.48 2.47
C LEU A 15 -6.18 -3.84 3.73
N PRO A 16 -5.80 -4.64 4.73
CA PRO A 16 -4.86 -4.19 5.76
C PRO A 16 -3.55 -3.71 5.14
N ASP A 17 -2.85 -2.78 5.78
CA ASP A 17 -1.62 -2.13 5.28
C ASP A 17 -0.57 -3.12 4.74
N ARG A 18 -0.45 -4.31 5.35
CA ARG A 18 0.47 -5.37 4.92
C ARG A 18 0.17 -5.98 3.53
N TYR A 19 -1.05 -5.79 3.02
CA TYR A 19 -1.49 -6.27 1.72
C TYR A 19 -1.52 -5.16 0.66
N VAL A 20 -1.08 -3.95 1.03
CA VAL A 20 -0.90 -2.84 0.10
C VAL A 20 0.60 -2.67 -0.12
N GLU A 21 1.00 -2.70 -1.38
CA GLU A 21 2.38 -2.44 -1.80
C GLU A 21 2.38 -1.34 -2.86
N GLY A 22 3.51 -0.67 -3.04
CA GLY A 22 3.65 0.38 -4.03
C GLY A 22 5.04 1.01 -3.99
N THR A 23 5.14 2.17 -4.63
CA THR A 23 6.37 2.92 -4.72
C THR A 23 6.47 3.94 -3.58
N CYS A 24 7.59 3.91 -2.84
CA CYS A 24 7.87 4.87 -1.78
C CYS A 24 8.00 6.29 -2.36
N PRO A 25 7.21 7.27 -1.89
CA PRO A 25 7.28 8.65 -2.38
C PRO A 25 8.58 9.37 -2.00
N HIS A 26 9.34 8.82 -1.05
CA HIS A 26 10.54 9.48 -0.50
C HIS A 26 11.85 9.00 -1.12
N CYS A 27 11.94 7.72 -1.50
CA CYS A 27 13.17 7.14 -2.04
C CYS A 27 13.00 6.44 -3.39
N GLY A 28 11.76 6.28 -3.88
CA GLY A 28 11.44 5.67 -5.17
C GLY A 28 11.54 4.13 -5.18
N ASP A 29 11.69 3.49 -4.02
CA ASP A 29 11.65 2.03 -3.92
C ASP A 29 10.27 1.48 -4.27
N LYS A 30 10.19 0.52 -5.19
CA LYS A 30 8.93 -0.02 -5.74
C LYS A 30 8.29 -1.12 -4.88
N GLY A 31 8.96 -1.52 -3.80
CA GLY A 31 8.52 -2.58 -2.89
C GLY A 31 8.10 -2.06 -1.52
N ALA A 32 7.73 -0.79 -1.42
CA ALA A 32 7.29 -0.22 -0.15
C ALA A 32 5.93 -0.78 0.25
N ARG A 33 5.77 -1.08 1.52
CA ARG A 33 4.52 -1.58 2.10
C ARG A 33 3.71 -0.42 2.66
N GLY A 34 2.40 -0.62 2.78
CA GLY A 34 1.48 0.40 3.29
C GLY A 34 1.74 0.83 4.73
N ASP A 35 2.63 0.15 5.47
CA ASP A 35 3.04 0.48 6.83
C ASP A 35 4.48 0.99 6.94
N GLN A 36 5.37 0.59 6.01
CA GLN A 36 6.77 0.98 6.01
C GLN A 36 7.46 0.79 4.66
N CYS A 37 8.50 1.59 4.42
CA CYS A 37 9.48 1.35 3.37
C CYS A 37 10.74 0.72 3.98
N ASP A 38 11.03 -0.52 3.61
CA ASP A 38 12.21 -1.26 4.08
C ASP A 38 13.53 -0.66 3.53
N ALA A 39 13.49 0.03 2.40
CA ALA A 39 14.67 0.64 1.79
C ALA A 39 15.16 1.91 2.52
N CYS A 40 14.26 2.73 3.06
CA CYS A 40 14.63 3.98 3.74
C CYS A 40 14.23 4.05 5.23
N GLY A 41 13.55 3.02 5.75
CA GLY A 41 13.13 2.89 7.14
C GLY A 41 12.01 3.83 7.58
N ARG A 42 11.35 4.50 6.62
CA ARG A 42 10.23 5.40 6.93
C ARG A 42 8.95 4.60 7.14
N LEU A 43 8.17 5.02 8.13
CA LEU A 43 6.77 4.64 8.23
C LEU A 43 5.98 5.36 7.14
N LEU A 44 5.03 4.65 6.55
CA LEU A 44 4.13 5.13 5.52
C LEU A 44 2.71 4.77 5.92
N ASP A 45 1.73 5.48 5.37
CA ASP A 45 0.36 4.99 5.28
C ASP A 45 0.08 4.49 3.85
N PRO A 46 -0.90 3.59 3.63
CA PRO A 46 -1.19 3.04 2.31
C PRO A 46 -1.52 4.12 1.26
N GLU A 47 -2.13 5.22 1.68
CA GLU A 47 -2.49 6.36 0.84
C GLU A 47 -1.29 7.18 0.35
N ASP A 48 -0.15 7.08 1.04
CA ASP A 48 1.08 7.77 0.64
C ASP A 48 1.83 7.02 -0.47
N LEU A 49 1.51 5.74 -0.69
CA LEU A 49 2.18 4.93 -1.71
C LEU A 49 1.79 5.39 -3.12
N LEU A 50 2.81 5.59 -3.95
CA LEU A 50 2.62 5.83 -5.37
C LEU A 50 2.38 4.50 -6.08
N ASP A 51 1.49 4.48 -7.07
CA ASP A 51 1.14 3.26 -7.83
C ASP A 51 0.76 2.10 -6.89
N MET A 52 -0.09 2.36 -5.89
CA MET A 52 -0.49 1.35 -4.91
C MET A 52 -1.20 0.17 -5.58
N VAL A 53 -0.88 -1.03 -5.12
CA VAL A 53 -1.41 -2.30 -5.64
C VAL A 53 -1.75 -3.25 -4.50
N CYS A 54 -2.75 -4.09 -4.72
CA CYS A 54 -3.04 -5.23 -3.86
C CYS A 54 -1.93 -6.26 -4.02
N ARG A 55 -1.23 -6.60 -2.94
CA ARG A 55 -0.21 -7.66 -2.91
C ARG A 55 -0.74 -9.02 -3.35
N THR A 56 -2.04 -9.27 -3.18
CA THR A 56 -2.67 -10.58 -3.46
C THR A 56 -2.94 -10.78 -4.95
N CYS A 57 -3.61 -9.81 -5.59
CA CYS A 57 -4.05 -9.93 -6.99
C CYS A 57 -3.32 -9.00 -7.97
N GLY A 58 -2.57 -8.01 -7.48
CA GLY A 58 -1.83 -7.04 -8.29
C GLY A 58 -2.64 -5.84 -8.80
N GLU A 59 -3.96 -5.82 -8.56
CA GLU A 59 -4.84 -4.74 -9.01
C GLU A 59 -4.75 -3.52 -8.08
N THR A 60 -5.02 -2.33 -8.64
CA THR A 60 -5.08 -1.08 -7.87
C THR A 60 -6.34 -1.08 -6.98
N PRO A 61 -6.19 -1.03 -5.64
CA PRO A 61 -7.33 -0.88 -4.74
C PRO A 61 -7.93 0.53 -4.78
N VAL A 62 -9.18 0.65 -4.31
CA VAL A 62 -9.98 1.89 -4.24
C VAL A 62 -10.15 2.42 -2.82
#